data_AF-A0A7C4MZD8-F1
#
_entry.id   AF-A0A7C4MZD8-F1
#
_cell.length_a   1.000
_cell.length_b   1.000
_cell.length_c   1.000
_cell.angle_alpha   90.00
_cell.angle_beta   90.00
_cell.angle_gamma   90.00
#
_symmetry.space_group_name_H-M   'P 1'
#
loop_
_entity.id
_entity.type
_entity.pdbx_description
1 polymer ?
#
loop_
_entity_poly.entity_id
_entity_poly.type
_entity_poly.pdbx_seq_one_letter_code
_entity_poly.pdbx_strand_id
1 'polypeptide(L)'
;MDFRVEKIEGGAHRQSYRETINNCKQAKRWRKFMKSQKGILVVVFFVVALFFWGPSVWAARPAYLELEGTSMGKIAGSCTIAGREDTIVVLSFGHNLLVPTDPESGLPTGSKKHSPLKILKEIDKSSPLLYRALVTNETMSRFILRFYRISPSGSEENYFTIELENARITGITPSFPASFLPQNEPYGHMETVSFVYQRITWTFEDGRITSTDTWGLSRE
;
A
#
# COMPACT_ATOMS: atom_id res chain seq x y z
N MET A 1 62.67 58.71 -63.57
CA MET A 1 61.53 57.93 -64.08
C MET A 1 61.06 56.99 -62.99
N ASP A 2 59.76 57.01 -62.81
CA ASP A 2 58.90 56.37 -61.82
C ASP A 2 58.98 54.83 -61.87
N PHE A 3 58.93 54.18 -60.71
CA PHE A 3 58.32 52.86 -60.54
C PHE A 3 57.80 52.74 -59.09
N ARG A 4 56.66 53.37 -58.87
CA ARG A 4 55.76 53.13 -57.74
C ARG A 4 55.20 51.70 -57.81
N VAL A 5 55.65 50.82 -56.92
CA VAL A 5 54.97 49.53 -56.67
C VAL A 5 53.89 49.78 -55.63
N GLU A 6 52.64 49.79 -56.06
CA GLU A 6 51.47 49.84 -55.18
C GLU A 6 51.40 48.59 -54.30
N LYS A 7 51.34 48.83 -52.98
CA LYS A 7 51.19 47.79 -51.97
C LYS A 7 49.71 47.41 -51.88
N ILE A 8 49.36 46.32 -52.58
CA ILE A 8 48.00 45.76 -52.64
C ILE A 8 47.47 45.46 -51.22
N GLU A 9 46.21 45.84 -51.00
CA GLU A 9 45.43 45.77 -49.77
C GLU A 9 45.32 44.35 -49.18
N GLY A 10 46.33 43.92 -48.42
CA GLY A 10 46.37 42.60 -47.76
C GLY A 10 45.71 42.52 -46.38
N GLY A 11 44.99 43.57 -45.95
CA GLY A 11 44.40 43.70 -44.61
C GLY A 11 43.04 43.02 -44.47
N ALA A 12 42.11 43.31 -45.37
CA ALA A 12 40.73 42.84 -45.31
C ALA A 12 40.60 41.32 -45.52
N HIS A 13 41.35 40.76 -46.47
CA HIS A 13 41.36 39.32 -46.74
C HIS A 13 41.93 38.50 -45.56
N ARG A 14 42.87 39.08 -44.80
CA ARG A 14 43.50 38.43 -43.65
C ARG A 14 42.62 38.48 -42.39
N GLN A 15 41.77 39.50 -42.25
CA GLN A 15 40.76 39.58 -41.20
C GLN A 15 39.60 38.62 -41.45
N SER A 16 39.06 38.57 -42.67
CA SER A 16 38.00 37.63 -43.07
C SER A 16 38.40 36.16 -42.89
N TYR A 17 39.66 35.81 -43.22
CA TYR A 17 40.18 34.46 -43.01
C TYR A 17 40.34 34.09 -41.51
N ARG A 18 40.65 35.07 -40.65
CA ARG A 18 40.73 34.86 -39.19
C ARG A 18 39.35 34.68 -38.57
N GLU A 19 38.36 35.44 -39.03
CA GLU A 19 36.97 35.33 -38.59
C GLU A 19 36.36 33.98 -38.97
N THR A 20 36.57 33.51 -40.20
CA THR A 20 36.11 32.18 -40.63
C THR A 20 36.76 31.04 -39.85
N ILE A 21 38.06 31.12 -39.53
CA ILE A 21 38.72 30.13 -38.67
C ILE A 21 38.16 30.18 -37.24
N ASN A 22 37.91 31.36 -36.68
CA ASN A 22 37.34 31.50 -35.34
C ASN A 22 35.91 30.97 -35.28
N ASN A 23 35.08 31.24 -36.29
CA ASN A 23 33.73 30.70 -36.43
C ASN A 23 33.74 29.17 -36.58
N CYS A 24 34.71 28.62 -37.33
CA CYS A 24 34.86 27.17 -37.48
C CYS A 24 35.35 26.49 -36.18
N LYS A 25 36.25 27.14 -35.42
CA LYS A 25 36.68 26.68 -34.08
C LYS A 25 35.53 26.72 -33.08
N GLN A 26 34.74 27.80 -33.09
CA GLN A 26 33.54 27.90 -32.27
C GLN A 26 32.54 26.80 -32.66
N ALA A 27 32.24 26.60 -33.95
CA ALA A 27 31.32 25.56 -34.41
C ALA A 27 31.75 24.14 -34.03
N LYS A 28 33.05 23.83 -34.08
CA LYS A 28 33.59 22.53 -33.60
C LYS A 28 33.44 22.38 -32.09
N ARG A 29 33.65 23.45 -31.31
CA ARG A 29 33.44 23.48 -29.86
C ARG A 29 31.97 23.28 -29.50
N TRP A 30 31.05 23.91 -30.22
CA TRP A 30 29.61 23.74 -30.09
C TRP A 30 29.15 22.32 -30.44
N ARG A 31 29.69 21.70 -31.50
CA ARG A 31 29.37 20.28 -31.83
C ARG A 31 29.85 19.31 -30.74
N LYS A 32 31.03 19.56 -30.15
CA LYS A 32 31.57 18.74 -29.04
C LYS A 32 30.74 18.92 -27.77
N PHE A 33 30.30 20.15 -27.48
CA PHE A 33 29.37 20.46 -26.38
C PHE A 33 28.00 19.80 -26.57
N MET A 34 27.42 19.87 -27.78
CA MET A 34 26.14 19.21 -28.08
C MET A 34 26.21 17.68 -28.00
N LYS A 35 27.34 17.06 -28.38
CA LYS A 35 27.53 15.61 -28.18
C LYS A 35 27.62 15.23 -26.69
N SER A 36 28.20 16.08 -25.85
CA SER A 36 28.27 15.87 -24.39
C SER A 36 26.90 16.03 -23.70
N GLN A 37 26.06 16.93 -24.20
CA GLN A 37 24.72 17.19 -23.68
C GLN A 37 23.73 16.06 -23.99
N LYS A 38 23.90 15.34 -25.11
CA LYS A 38 23.07 14.17 -25.46
C LYS A 38 23.16 13.02 -24.45
N GLY A 39 24.35 12.78 -23.88
CA GLY A 39 24.53 11.76 -22.83
C GLY A 39 23.81 12.15 -21.54
N ILE A 40 23.88 13.43 -21.14
CA ILE A 40 23.19 13.95 -19.96
C ILE A 40 21.68 13.86 -20.14
N LEU A 41 21.14 14.22 -21.31
CA LEU A 41 19.71 14.17 -21.57
C LEU A 41 19.16 12.73 -21.53
N VAL A 42 19.94 11.75 -22.00
CA VAL A 42 19.59 10.32 -21.92
C VAL A 42 19.62 9.83 -20.48
N VAL A 43 20.64 10.20 -19.70
CA VAL A 43 20.71 9.84 -18.27
C VAL A 43 19.55 10.47 -17.49
N VAL A 44 19.23 11.73 -17.73
CA VAL A 44 18.07 12.41 -17.11
C VAL A 44 16.77 11.73 -17.51
N PHE A 45 16.61 11.32 -18.77
CA PHE A 45 15.44 10.56 -19.21
C PHE A 45 15.31 9.21 -18.50
N PHE A 46 16.40 8.46 -18.33
CA PHE A 46 16.37 7.19 -17.59
C PHE A 46 16.14 7.38 -16.07
N VAL A 47 16.69 8.44 -15.46
CA VAL A 47 16.43 8.77 -14.04
C VAL A 47 14.98 9.20 -13.84
N VAL A 48 14.43 10.03 -14.73
CA VAL A 48 13.01 10.43 -14.69
C VAL A 48 12.11 9.24 -15.00
N ALA A 49 12.46 8.39 -15.96
CA ALA A 49 11.73 7.17 -16.25
C ALA A 49 11.72 6.22 -15.05
N LEU A 50 12.79 6.10 -14.28
CA LEU A 50 12.80 5.31 -13.03
C LEU A 50 11.87 5.89 -11.95
N PHE A 51 11.59 7.20 -11.96
CA PHE A 51 10.60 7.83 -11.10
C PHE A 51 9.15 7.66 -11.61
N PHE A 52 8.92 7.54 -12.93
CA PHE A 52 7.60 7.35 -13.54
C PHE A 52 7.22 5.88 -13.83
N TRP A 53 8.22 4.99 -13.89
CA TRP A 53 8.09 3.52 -13.82
C TRP A 53 8.46 3.03 -12.40
N GLY A 54 8.22 3.86 -11.38
CA GLY A 54 8.10 3.31 -10.04
C GLY A 54 6.99 2.25 -10.05
N PRO A 55 7.18 1.09 -9.41
CA PRO A 55 6.12 0.10 -9.32
C PRO A 55 4.88 0.81 -8.79
N SER A 56 3.81 0.80 -9.60
CA SER A 56 2.51 1.20 -9.11
C SER A 56 2.24 0.32 -7.90
N VAL A 57 2.08 0.92 -6.72
CA VAL A 57 1.93 0.18 -5.48
C VAL A 57 0.50 -0.38 -5.47
N TRP A 58 0.31 -1.49 -6.19
CA TRP A 58 -0.89 -2.33 -6.12
C TRP A 58 -0.87 -3.24 -4.88
N ALA A 59 -0.01 -2.94 -3.90
CA ALA A 59 0.05 -3.70 -2.66
C ALA A 59 -1.17 -3.35 -1.79
N ALA A 60 -1.83 -4.38 -1.29
CA ALA A 60 -2.88 -4.20 -0.28
C ALA A 60 -2.30 -3.46 0.93
N ARG A 61 -2.98 -2.38 1.34
CA ARG A 61 -2.61 -1.62 2.54
C ARG A 61 -3.10 -2.37 3.78
N PRO A 62 -2.42 -2.21 4.94
CA PRO A 62 -2.91 -2.77 6.18
C PRO A 62 -4.28 -2.21 6.55
N ALA A 63 -5.10 -3.06 7.14
CA ALA A 63 -6.34 -2.65 7.78
C ALA A 63 -6.08 -2.27 9.24
N TYR A 64 -7.03 -1.57 9.86
CA TYR A 64 -6.92 -1.11 11.24
C TYR A 64 -8.13 -1.56 12.03
N LEU A 65 -7.88 -2.24 13.13
CA LEU A 65 -8.89 -2.80 14.01
C LEU A 65 -9.01 -1.97 15.29
N GLU A 66 -10.20 -1.47 15.55
CA GLU A 66 -10.64 -0.99 16.86
C GLU A 66 -11.36 -2.11 17.60
N LEU A 67 -10.91 -2.40 18.82
CA LEU A 67 -11.43 -3.49 19.62
C LEU A 67 -11.67 -3.01 21.05
N GLU A 68 -12.86 -3.29 21.58
CA GLU A 68 -13.21 -3.03 22.98
C GLU A 68 -13.86 -4.29 23.57
N GLY A 69 -13.31 -4.75 24.69
CA GLY A 69 -13.88 -5.82 25.50
C GLY A 69 -14.94 -5.27 26.45
N THR A 70 -15.97 -6.08 26.72
CA THR A 70 -17.07 -5.68 27.63
C THR A 70 -16.59 -5.38 29.05
N SER A 71 -15.58 -6.10 29.54
CA SER A 71 -15.04 -5.98 30.90
C SER A 71 -13.66 -5.32 30.93
N MET A 72 -12.86 -5.50 29.89
CA MET A 72 -11.50 -4.94 29.81
C MET A 72 -11.44 -3.52 29.23
N GLY A 73 -12.52 -3.07 28.60
CA GLY A 73 -12.54 -1.79 27.88
C GLY A 73 -11.69 -1.83 26.61
N LYS A 74 -11.10 -0.70 26.23
CA LYS A 74 -10.35 -0.54 24.98
C LYS A 74 -9.11 -1.43 24.94
N ILE A 75 -9.02 -2.29 23.94
CA ILE A 75 -7.84 -3.11 23.65
C ILE A 75 -6.97 -2.33 22.66
N ALA A 76 -6.00 -1.58 23.20
CA ALA A 76 -5.14 -0.71 22.40
C ALA A 76 -4.02 -1.51 21.71
N GLY A 77 -3.85 -1.32 20.39
CA GLY A 77 -2.73 -1.80 19.59
C GLY A 77 -1.58 -0.79 19.49
N SER A 78 -0.48 -1.17 18.84
CA SER A 78 0.74 -0.33 18.79
C SER A 78 0.76 0.73 17.66
N CYS A 79 -0.35 1.00 16.98
CA CYS A 79 -0.37 2.00 15.90
C CYS A 79 -0.12 3.43 16.42
N THR A 80 0.80 4.14 15.75
CA THR A 80 1.17 5.55 16.03
C THR A 80 0.77 6.52 14.92
N ILE A 81 0.01 6.06 13.92
CA ILE A 81 -0.41 6.89 12.80
C ILE A 81 -1.47 7.88 13.28
N ALA A 82 -1.32 9.15 12.90
CA ALA A 82 -2.25 10.21 13.25
C ALA A 82 -3.68 9.88 12.80
N GLY A 83 -4.65 9.93 13.72
CA GLY A 83 -6.05 9.58 13.49
C GLY A 83 -6.36 8.08 13.51
N ARG A 84 -5.38 7.22 13.81
CA ARG A 84 -5.54 5.77 13.99
C ARG A 84 -4.73 5.27 15.19
N GLU A 85 -4.46 6.14 16.14
CA GLU A 85 -3.69 5.83 17.33
C GLU A 85 -4.39 4.73 18.13
N ASP A 86 -3.60 3.84 18.73
CA ASP A 86 -4.07 2.70 19.52
C ASP A 86 -4.91 1.67 18.75
N THR A 87 -5.02 1.76 17.44
CA THR A 87 -5.62 0.69 16.64
C THR A 87 -4.63 -0.47 16.48
N ILE A 88 -5.17 -1.66 16.29
CA ILE A 88 -4.40 -2.85 15.96
C ILE A 88 -4.17 -2.86 14.46
N VAL A 89 -2.90 -2.91 14.04
CA VAL A 89 -2.54 -3.02 12.62
C VAL A 89 -2.77 -4.45 12.15
N VAL A 90 -3.62 -4.61 11.13
CA VAL A 90 -3.98 -5.89 10.54
C VAL A 90 -3.32 -6.02 9.17
N LEU A 91 -2.43 -7.00 9.04
CA LEU A 91 -1.63 -7.25 7.84
C LEU A 91 -2.31 -8.19 6.86
N SER A 92 -3.16 -9.10 7.36
CA SER A 92 -3.95 -10.00 6.53
C SER A 92 -5.34 -10.20 7.12
N PHE A 93 -6.31 -10.38 6.26
CA PHE A 93 -7.70 -10.62 6.58
C PHE A 93 -8.21 -11.82 5.77
N GLY A 94 -8.89 -12.74 6.44
CA GLY A 94 -9.53 -13.89 5.81
C GLY A 94 -10.87 -14.19 6.46
N HIS A 95 -11.92 -14.27 5.65
CA HIS A 95 -13.26 -14.60 6.13
C HIS A 95 -14.05 -15.30 5.03
N ASN A 96 -14.86 -16.30 5.40
CA ASN A 96 -15.59 -17.11 4.44
C ASN A 96 -17.05 -17.28 4.86
N LEU A 97 -17.98 -16.93 3.97
CA LEU A 97 -19.40 -17.21 4.08
C LEU A 97 -19.79 -18.06 2.89
N LEU A 98 -20.28 -19.27 3.17
CA LEU A 98 -20.64 -20.23 2.15
C LEU A 98 -22.12 -20.58 2.28
N VAL A 99 -22.85 -20.53 1.18
CA VAL A 99 -24.14 -21.22 1.07
C VAL A 99 -23.87 -22.60 0.49
N PRO A 100 -24.19 -23.70 1.20
CA PRO A 100 -24.00 -25.03 0.64
C PRO A 100 -24.91 -25.19 -0.59
N THR A 101 -24.34 -25.69 -1.68
CA THR A 101 -25.05 -25.93 -2.94
C THR A 101 -24.93 -27.40 -3.32
N ASP A 102 -25.97 -27.93 -3.95
CA ASP A 102 -25.96 -29.25 -4.55
C ASP A 102 -25.01 -29.27 -5.77
N PRO A 103 -24.04 -30.18 -5.86
CA PRO A 103 -23.08 -30.21 -6.95
C PRO A 103 -23.69 -30.53 -8.32
N GLU A 104 -24.84 -31.23 -8.37
CA GLU A 104 -25.48 -31.59 -9.64
C GLU A 104 -26.41 -30.48 -10.17
N SER A 105 -27.24 -29.89 -9.30
CA SER A 105 -28.21 -28.86 -9.69
C SER A 105 -27.74 -27.41 -9.49
N GLY A 106 -26.72 -27.18 -8.67
CA GLY A 106 -26.27 -25.84 -8.26
C GLY A 106 -27.25 -25.11 -7.32
N LEU A 107 -28.33 -25.77 -6.89
CA LEU A 107 -29.33 -25.18 -6.01
C LEU A 107 -28.83 -25.12 -4.55
N PRO A 108 -29.21 -24.09 -3.78
CA PRO A 108 -28.84 -24.00 -2.38
C PRO A 108 -29.53 -25.11 -1.56
N THR A 109 -28.74 -25.92 -0.86
CA THR A 109 -29.23 -27.08 -0.08
C THR A 109 -29.43 -26.79 1.40
N GLY A 110 -29.05 -25.60 1.87
CA GLY A 110 -29.22 -25.24 3.27
C GLY A 110 -28.87 -23.80 3.59
N SER A 111 -28.95 -23.48 4.88
CA SER A 111 -28.61 -22.16 5.39
C SER A 111 -27.12 -21.88 5.22
N LYS A 112 -26.82 -20.61 4.95
CA LYS A 112 -25.46 -20.06 4.95
C LYS A 112 -24.66 -20.46 6.19
N LYS A 113 -23.38 -20.75 5.98
CA LYS A 113 -22.40 -21.15 6.98
C LYS A 113 -21.35 -20.05 7.08
N HIS A 114 -21.28 -19.42 8.24
CA HIS A 114 -20.22 -18.49 8.57
C HIS A 114 -19.00 -19.27 9.07
N SER A 115 -17.82 -18.89 8.60
CA SER A 115 -16.54 -19.35 9.14
C SER A 115 -15.97 -18.28 10.08
N PRO A 116 -15.12 -18.64 11.04
CA PRO A 116 -14.44 -17.65 11.87
C PRO A 116 -13.69 -16.62 11.00
N LEU A 117 -13.80 -15.35 11.37
CA LEU A 117 -13.04 -14.26 10.77
C LEU A 117 -11.61 -14.31 11.33
N LYS A 118 -10.62 -14.35 10.45
CA LYS A 118 -9.21 -14.44 10.82
C LYS A 118 -8.49 -13.17 10.43
N ILE A 119 -7.72 -12.64 11.37
CA ILE A 119 -6.77 -11.55 11.12
C ILE A 119 -5.36 -12.01 11.41
N LEU A 120 -4.39 -11.51 10.64
CA LEU A 120 -2.97 -11.62 10.93
C LEU A 120 -2.46 -10.26 11.38
N LYS A 121 -1.79 -10.23 12.52
CA LYS A 121 -1.13 -9.04 13.06
C LYS A 121 0.25 -9.40 13.58
N GLU A 122 1.10 -8.39 13.76
CA GLU A 122 2.33 -8.57 14.53
C GLU A 122 2.03 -8.62 16.03
N ILE A 123 2.87 -9.31 16.80
CA ILE A 123 2.81 -9.30 18.26
C ILE A 123 3.07 -7.86 18.73
N ASP A 124 2.12 -7.32 19.48
CA ASP A 124 2.12 -5.92 19.90
C ASP A 124 1.54 -5.77 21.32
N LYS A 125 1.31 -4.53 21.76
CA LYS A 125 0.80 -4.27 23.12
C LYS A 125 -0.61 -4.84 23.36
N SER A 126 -1.37 -5.14 22.30
CA SER A 126 -2.70 -5.76 22.41
C SER A 126 -2.63 -7.28 22.64
N SER A 127 -1.53 -7.95 22.26
CA SER A 127 -1.43 -9.42 22.30
C SER A 127 -1.78 -10.01 23.68
N PRO A 128 -1.22 -9.54 24.81
CA PRO A 128 -1.58 -10.08 26.13
C PRO A 128 -3.07 -9.90 26.47
N LEU A 129 -3.69 -8.81 26.03
CA LEU A 129 -5.12 -8.54 26.24
C LEU A 129 -5.99 -9.46 25.39
N LEU A 130 -5.56 -9.78 24.17
CA LEU A 130 -6.22 -10.75 23.30
C LEU A 130 -6.16 -12.17 23.91
N TYR A 131 -5.01 -12.58 24.44
CA TYR A 131 -4.90 -13.84 25.18
C TYR A 131 -5.81 -13.87 26.42
N ARG A 132 -5.86 -12.76 27.16
CA ARG A 132 -6.78 -12.66 28.31
C ARG A 132 -8.23 -12.82 27.87
N ALA A 133 -8.66 -12.09 26.83
CA ALA A 133 -10.01 -12.22 26.28
C ALA A 133 -10.35 -13.65 25.84
N LEU A 134 -9.38 -14.35 25.22
CA LEU A 134 -9.54 -15.74 24.83
C LEU A 134 -9.73 -16.65 26.05
N VAL A 135 -8.87 -16.53 27.07
CA VAL A 135 -8.93 -17.35 28.29
C VAL A 135 -10.19 -17.09 29.10
N THR A 136 -10.65 -15.83 29.17
CA THR A 136 -11.88 -15.46 29.89
C THR A 136 -13.15 -15.64 29.07
N ASN A 137 -13.04 -16.03 27.79
CA ASN A 137 -14.15 -16.10 26.84
C ASN A 137 -14.96 -14.81 26.79
N GLU A 138 -14.25 -13.68 26.82
CA GLU A 138 -14.85 -12.35 26.84
C GLU A 138 -15.50 -12.00 25.50
N THR A 139 -16.63 -11.31 25.59
CA THR A 139 -17.33 -10.76 24.43
C THR A 139 -16.85 -9.34 24.16
N MET A 140 -16.61 -9.05 22.90
CA MET A 140 -16.22 -7.73 22.40
C MET A 140 -17.47 -6.89 22.23
N SER A 141 -17.54 -5.77 22.96
CA SER A 141 -18.61 -4.78 22.83
C SER A 141 -18.47 -3.99 21.53
N ARG A 142 -17.23 -3.81 21.07
CA ARG A 142 -16.92 -3.11 19.82
C ARG A 142 -15.86 -3.85 19.04
N PHE A 143 -16.15 -4.12 17.78
CA PHE A 143 -15.21 -4.62 16.79
C PHE A 143 -15.44 -3.84 15.50
N ILE A 144 -14.48 -3.01 15.10
CA ILE A 144 -14.55 -2.24 13.85
C ILE A 144 -13.23 -2.40 13.10
N LEU A 145 -13.30 -3.07 11.95
CA LEU A 145 -12.17 -3.25 11.04
C LEU A 145 -12.33 -2.33 9.84
N ARG A 146 -11.38 -1.41 9.65
CA ARG A 146 -11.40 -0.42 8.58
C ARG A 146 -10.32 -0.69 7.54
N PHE A 147 -10.71 -0.65 6.27
CA PHE A 147 -9.85 -0.86 5.12
C PHE A 147 -9.60 0.46 4.42
N TYR A 148 -8.34 0.70 4.09
CA TYR A 148 -7.90 1.97 3.52
C TYR A 148 -7.39 1.81 2.09
N ARG A 149 -7.67 2.81 1.26
CA ARG A 149 -7.15 2.94 -0.11
C ARG A 149 -6.67 4.36 -0.37
N ILE A 150 -5.87 4.53 -1.41
CA ILE A 150 -5.51 5.86 -1.90
C ILE A 150 -6.63 6.31 -2.84
N SER A 151 -7.26 7.44 -2.54
CA SER A 151 -8.25 8.07 -3.40
C SER A 151 -7.60 8.63 -4.67
N PRO A 152 -8.36 8.95 -5.72
CA PRO A 152 -7.83 9.66 -6.89
C PRO A 152 -7.17 11.01 -6.56
N SER A 153 -7.53 11.64 -5.44
CA SER A 153 -6.90 12.87 -4.94
C SER A 153 -5.57 12.64 -4.22
N GLY A 154 -5.12 11.38 -4.09
CA GLY A 154 -3.85 11.02 -3.45
C GLY A 154 -3.90 10.92 -1.93
N SER A 155 -5.07 11.12 -1.31
CA SER A 155 -5.26 10.98 0.14
C SER A 155 -5.65 9.54 0.50
N GLU A 156 -5.20 9.06 1.66
CA GLU A 156 -5.65 7.77 2.18
C GLU A 156 -7.04 7.92 2.83
N GLU A 157 -8.01 7.17 2.33
CA GLU A 157 -9.41 7.19 2.82
C GLU A 157 -9.84 5.80 3.28
N ASN A 158 -10.69 5.75 4.31
CA ASN A 158 -11.42 4.53 4.65
C ASN A 158 -12.50 4.33 3.58
N TYR A 159 -12.47 3.19 2.89
CA TYR A 159 -13.45 2.89 1.85
C TYR A 159 -14.39 1.74 2.22
N PHE A 160 -14.01 0.90 3.18
CA PHE A 160 -14.78 -0.26 3.57
C PHE A 160 -14.60 -0.57 5.04
N THR A 161 -15.71 -0.83 5.72
CA THR A 161 -15.76 -1.11 7.15
C THR A 161 -16.48 -2.44 7.39
N ILE A 162 -15.90 -3.28 8.25
CA ILE A 162 -16.55 -4.47 8.79
C ILE A 162 -16.75 -4.27 10.29
N GLU A 163 -17.99 -4.40 10.72
CA GLU A 163 -18.35 -4.37 12.14
C GLU A 163 -18.87 -5.74 12.57
N LEU A 164 -18.41 -6.20 13.74
CA LEU A 164 -18.91 -7.43 14.35
C LEU A 164 -19.58 -7.11 15.67
N GLU A 165 -20.68 -7.80 15.94
CA GLU A 165 -21.40 -7.71 17.20
C GLU A 165 -21.35 -9.02 17.96
N ASN A 166 -21.23 -8.90 19.28
CA ASN A 166 -21.02 -10.02 20.20
C ASN A 166 -19.87 -10.93 19.72
N ALA A 167 -18.79 -10.31 19.24
CA ALA A 167 -17.63 -11.06 18.77
C ALA A 167 -16.87 -11.68 19.94
N ARG A 168 -16.29 -12.86 19.73
CA ARG A 168 -15.47 -13.59 20.70
C ARG A 168 -14.27 -14.18 20.02
N ILE A 169 -13.14 -14.22 20.71
CA ILE A 169 -11.93 -14.85 20.20
C ILE A 169 -12.06 -16.37 20.40
N THR A 170 -11.86 -17.14 19.34
CA THR A 170 -11.89 -18.61 19.40
C THR A 170 -10.51 -19.25 19.37
N GLY A 171 -9.50 -18.52 18.90
CA GLY A 171 -8.14 -19.02 18.89
C GLY A 171 -7.13 -17.95 18.50
N ILE A 172 -5.92 -18.10 19.04
CA ILE A 172 -4.75 -17.31 18.68
C ILE A 172 -3.64 -18.28 18.32
N THR A 173 -3.07 -18.13 17.13
CA THR A 173 -1.96 -18.96 16.62
C THR A 173 -0.77 -18.05 16.35
N PRO A 174 0.21 -17.97 17.28
CA PRO A 174 1.46 -17.26 17.01
C PRO A 174 2.28 -18.02 15.95
N SER A 175 2.88 -17.30 15.03
CA SER A 175 3.76 -17.86 14.01
C SER A 175 4.85 -16.87 13.61
N PHE A 176 6.06 -17.38 13.41
CA PHE A 176 7.12 -16.64 12.75
C PHE A 176 7.94 -17.64 11.92
N PRO A 177 8.33 -17.27 10.70
CA PRO A 177 9.11 -18.15 9.85
C PRO A 177 10.57 -18.25 10.34
N ALA A 178 11.33 -19.20 9.79
CA ALA A 178 12.73 -19.39 10.16
C ALA A 178 13.56 -18.13 9.86
N SER A 179 14.04 -17.46 10.92
CA SER A 179 14.64 -16.11 10.84
C SER A 179 15.99 -16.05 10.12
N PHE A 180 16.69 -17.18 9.98
CA PHE A 180 17.99 -17.23 9.31
C PHE A 180 17.91 -17.25 7.77
N LEU A 181 16.71 -17.43 7.20
CA LEU A 181 16.52 -17.42 5.76
C LEU A 181 16.28 -15.98 5.26
N PRO A 182 17.06 -15.47 4.28
CA PRO A 182 16.88 -14.12 3.76
C PRO A 182 15.49 -13.82 3.19
N GLN A 183 14.80 -14.85 2.68
CA GLN A 183 13.44 -14.72 2.13
C GLN A 183 12.40 -14.32 3.19
N ASN A 184 12.72 -14.51 4.48
CA ASN A 184 11.82 -14.26 5.60
C ASN A 184 12.02 -12.89 6.26
N GLU A 185 12.98 -12.09 5.79
CA GLU A 185 13.28 -10.76 6.32
C GLU A 185 12.04 -9.83 6.43
N PRO A 186 11.05 -9.87 5.51
CA PRO A 186 9.85 -9.02 5.64
C PRO A 186 8.89 -9.42 6.76
N TYR A 187 9.01 -10.62 7.34
CA TYR A 187 8.06 -11.12 8.33
C TYR A 187 8.56 -10.82 9.75
N GLY A 188 7.77 -10.08 10.52
CA GLY A 188 7.94 -9.96 11.96
C GLY A 188 7.48 -11.20 12.73
N HIS A 189 7.37 -11.06 14.05
CA HIS A 189 6.67 -12.02 14.88
C HIS A 189 5.17 -11.85 14.71
N MET A 190 4.51 -12.80 14.08
CA MET A 190 3.09 -12.71 13.73
C MET A 190 2.22 -13.52 14.70
N GLU A 191 0.94 -13.18 14.75
CA GLU A 191 -0.10 -13.99 15.35
C GLU A 191 -1.40 -13.90 14.54
N THR A 192 -2.04 -15.05 14.35
CA THR A 192 -3.35 -15.14 13.72
C THR A 192 -4.42 -15.21 14.80
N VAL A 193 -5.37 -14.29 14.78
CA VAL A 193 -6.47 -14.22 15.75
C VAL A 193 -7.78 -14.55 15.03
N SER A 194 -8.51 -15.53 15.56
CA SER A 194 -9.79 -15.99 15.01
C SER A 194 -10.96 -15.49 15.86
N PHE A 195 -11.97 -14.94 15.20
CA PHE A 195 -13.18 -14.41 15.81
C PHE A 195 -14.41 -15.15 15.32
N VAL A 196 -15.31 -15.47 16.24
CA VAL A 196 -16.71 -15.77 15.94
C VAL A 196 -17.57 -14.61 16.42
N TYR A 197 -18.76 -14.48 15.85
CA TYR A 197 -19.61 -13.32 16.09
C TYR A 197 -21.07 -13.70 15.92
N GLN A 198 -21.96 -12.85 16.41
CA GLN A 198 -23.40 -13.04 16.24
C GLN A 198 -23.91 -12.31 15.01
N ARG A 199 -23.51 -11.05 14.80
CA ARG A 199 -23.91 -10.25 13.64
C ARG A 199 -22.68 -9.62 13.00
N ILE A 200 -22.71 -9.54 11.68
CA ILE A 200 -21.69 -8.87 10.87
C ILE A 200 -22.38 -7.81 10.01
N THR A 201 -21.71 -6.67 9.85
CA THR A 201 -22.15 -5.58 8.99
C THR A 201 -20.98 -5.20 8.08
N TRP A 202 -21.25 -5.12 6.79
CA TRP A 202 -20.32 -4.63 5.78
C TRP A 202 -20.83 -3.28 5.27
N THR A 203 -19.97 -2.29 5.28
CA THR A 203 -20.28 -0.95 4.79
C THR A 203 -19.22 -0.52 3.80
N PHE A 204 -19.63 -0.21 2.57
CA PHE A 204 -18.83 0.53 1.62
C PHE A 204 -19.11 2.02 1.83
N GLU A 205 -18.08 2.76 2.23
CA GLU A 205 -18.24 4.13 2.74
C GLU A 205 -18.71 5.11 1.65
N ASP A 206 -18.25 4.89 0.42
CA ASP A 206 -18.70 5.65 -0.74
C ASP A 206 -20.15 5.25 -1.10
N GLY A 207 -21.09 6.18 -0.90
CA GLY A 207 -22.52 5.91 -1.03
C GLY A 207 -23.15 5.17 0.16
N ARG A 208 -22.40 4.86 1.23
CA ARG A 208 -22.87 4.20 2.47
C ARG A 208 -23.66 2.91 2.22
N ILE A 209 -23.25 2.12 1.24
CA ILE A 209 -23.92 0.87 0.89
C ILE A 209 -23.62 -0.13 2.02
N THR A 210 -24.68 -0.51 2.75
CA THR A 210 -24.56 -1.36 3.94
C THR A 210 -25.33 -2.66 3.76
N SER A 211 -24.72 -3.77 4.16
CA SER A 211 -25.35 -5.09 4.21
C SER A 211 -25.04 -5.73 5.56
N THR A 212 -26.00 -6.47 6.12
CA THR A 212 -25.84 -7.10 7.44
C THR A 212 -26.35 -8.52 7.43
N ASP A 213 -25.77 -9.36 8.28
CA ASP A 213 -26.16 -10.75 8.41
C ASP A 213 -25.92 -11.28 9.83
N THR A 214 -26.69 -12.30 10.24
CA THR A 214 -26.64 -12.89 11.59
C THR A 214 -26.29 -14.37 11.54
N TRP A 215 -25.28 -14.74 12.31
CA TRP A 215 -24.85 -16.12 12.54
C TRP A 215 -25.86 -16.82 13.44
N GLY A 216 -26.45 -17.91 12.95
CA GLY A 216 -27.20 -18.86 13.79
C GLY A 216 -28.71 -18.62 13.87
N LEU A 217 -29.26 -17.66 13.11
CA LEU A 217 -30.71 -17.48 12.97
C LEU A 217 -31.05 -17.30 11.49
N SER A 218 -31.62 -18.33 10.85
CA SER A 218 -32.50 -18.11 9.71
C SER A 218 -33.78 -17.51 10.28
N ARG A 219 -34.11 -16.26 9.93
CA ARG A 219 -35.45 -15.73 10.21
C ARG A 219 -36.45 -16.66 9.55
N GLU A 220 -37.32 -17.27 10.36
CA GLU A 220 -38.56 -17.93 9.90
C GLU A 220 -39.45 -16.92 9.18
#